data_AF-A0A813GTU5-F1
#
_entry.id   AF-A0A813GTU5-F1
#
_cell.length_a   1.000
_cell.length_b   1.000
_cell.length_c   1.000
_cell.angle_alpha   90.00
_cell.angle_beta   90.00
_cell.angle_gamma   90.00
#
_symmetry.space_group_name_H-M   'P 1'
#
loop_
_entity.id
_entity.type
_entity.pdbx_description
1 polymer ?
#
loop_
_entity_poly.entity_id
_entity_poly.type
_entity_poly.pdbx_seq_one_letter_code
_entity_poly.pdbx_strand_id
1 'polypeptide(L)'
;PAYLDWVGSMIFHNLCSVIIAMNLILMGLELGCSACPNHDFYKELDICFLAFYVSELSLHLLYHQSSFLIGPLARVWWNWLDLAIVASGLVEQFIIPLLGGGIQFNASSLRALRLLRVFRIARAAKALKHTWNSNLSWAEGHAFEMFMMGVISGIIHCSTMLDYPVPAWAWLENIFLALYSFELFVRLHSNGLRYFYGQDWAWNNLDFVIVALGMLEQWMVTTQLSCSGSCASRVPLSEFQLYLSALGRLLRNIKPLHRLLTFMLLYAASIVFTTLVGKGFIYEDYDAPESAKILYGSVFRTFLSLFKLMNDDQSMVEPIIGTVGGQLLFYGFMCMSNWMML
;
A
#
# COMPACT_ATOMS: atom_id res chain seq x y z
N PRO A 1 -21.33 -8.71 33.78
CA PRO A 1 -22.71 -8.66 34.28
C PRO A 1 -23.67 -8.48 33.11
N ALA A 2 -24.79 -9.22 33.06
CA ALA A 2 -25.66 -9.28 31.88
C ALA A 2 -26.18 -7.92 31.37
N TYR A 3 -26.27 -6.92 32.25
CA TYR A 3 -26.71 -5.56 31.90
C TYR A 3 -25.63 -4.73 31.14
N LEU A 4 -24.37 -5.19 31.08
CA LEU A 4 -23.28 -4.54 30.34
C LEU A 4 -22.87 -5.30 29.08
N ASP A 5 -23.60 -6.34 28.68
CA ASP A 5 -23.24 -7.14 27.50
C ASP A 5 -23.29 -6.32 26.20
N TRP A 6 -24.06 -5.24 26.17
CA TRP A 6 -24.10 -4.29 25.05
C TRP A 6 -22.76 -3.56 24.84
N VAL A 7 -21.90 -3.43 25.85
CA VAL A 7 -20.54 -2.87 25.72
C VAL A 7 -19.66 -3.77 24.84
N GLY A 8 -19.95 -5.07 24.80
CA GLY A 8 -19.30 -6.01 23.88
C GLY A 8 -19.93 -6.04 22.48
N SER A 9 -21.00 -5.27 22.23
CA SER A 9 -21.73 -5.34 20.96
C SER A 9 -20.99 -4.63 19.83
N MET A 10 -21.19 -5.13 18.61
CA MET A 10 -20.65 -4.50 17.38
C MET A 10 -21.13 -3.05 17.21
N ILE A 11 -22.34 -2.74 17.69
CA ILE A 11 -22.92 -1.39 17.61
C ILE A 11 -22.11 -0.41 18.46
N PHE A 12 -21.81 -0.80 19.71
CA PHE A 12 -20.98 0.03 20.58
C PHE A 12 -19.57 0.19 20.02
N HIS A 13 -18.98 -0.89 19.52
CA HIS A 13 -17.67 -0.86 18.87
C HIS A 13 -17.64 0.14 17.70
N ASN A 14 -18.59 0.05 16.77
CA ASN A 14 -18.68 0.95 15.62
C ASN A 14 -18.89 2.42 16.02
N LEU A 15 -19.70 2.67 17.06
CA LEU A 15 -19.87 4.03 17.59
C LEU A 15 -18.55 4.59 18.13
N CYS A 16 -17.80 3.79 18.89
CA CYS A 16 -16.47 4.18 19.37
C CYS A 16 -15.51 4.50 18.21
N SER A 17 -15.47 3.69 17.14
CA SER A 17 -14.59 3.98 15.99
C SER A 17 -14.97 5.27 15.27
N VAL A 18 -16.27 5.53 15.07
CA VAL A 18 -16.74 6.78 14.44
C VAL A 18 -16.30 8.00 15.25
N ILE A 19 -16.44 7.93 16.57
CA ILE A 19 -16.06 9.03 17.47
C ILE A 19 -14.54 9.24 17.48
N ILE A 20 -13.75 8.17 17.51
CA ILE A 20 -12.29 8.26 17.43
C ILE A 20 -11.85 8.82 16.07
N ALA A 21 -12.45 8.38 14.97
CA ALA A 21 -12.16 8.89 13.64
C ALA A 21 -12.50 10.38 13.52
N MET A 22 -13.64 10.79 14.06
CA MET A 22 -14.03 12.20 14.11
C MET A 22 -13.03 13.04 14.92
N ASN A 23 -12.58 12.55 16.09
CA ASN A 23 -11.54 13.24 16.88
C ASN A 23 -10.23 13.38 16.11
N LEU A 24 -9.80 12.32 15.39
CA LEU A 24 -8.57 12.34 14.60
C LEU A 24 -8.63 13.35 13.45
N ILE A 25 -9.77 13.42 12.76
CA ILE A 25 -10.00 14.39 11.68
C ILE A 25 -9.95 15.82 12.24
N LEU A 26 -10.63 16.07 13.36
CA LEU A 26 -10.64 17.39 13.99
C LEU A 26 -9.25 17.82 14.46
N MET A 27 -8.47 16.89 15.02
CA MET A 27 -7.07 17.14 15.38
C MET A 27 -6.21 17.46 14.16
N GLY A 28 -6.40 16.75 13.05
CA GLY A 28 -5.71 17.04 11.79
C GLY A 28 -6.06 18.42 11.23
N LEU A 29 -7.33 18.82 11.31
CA LEU A 29 -7.80 20.14 10.89
C LEU A 29 -7.24 21.26 11.78
N GLU A 30 -7.12 21.04 13.10
CA GLU A 30 -6.49 21.99 14.03
C GLU A 30 -5.01 22.22 13.68
N LEU A 31 -4.28 21.16 13.32
CA LEU A 31 -2.88 21.24 12.86
C LEU A 31 -2.73 21.96 11.52
N GLY A 32 -3.68 21.77 10.59
CA GLY A 32 -3.66 22.40 9.27
C GLY A 32 -4.11 23.87 9.25
N CYS A 33 -4.99 24.26 10.17
CA CYS A 33 -5.57 25.61 10.23
C CYS A 33 -5.29 26.27 11.59
N SER A 34 -4.05 26.71 11.82
CA SER A 34 -3.69 27.42 13.07
C SER A 34 -4.36 28.80 13.24
N ALA A 35 -5.13 29.28 12.26
CA ALA A 35 -5.73 30.62 12.22
C ALA A 35 -7.26 30.62 11.96
N CYS A 36 -7.96 29.53 12.31
CA CYS A 36 -9.40 29.43 12.14
C CYS A 36 -10.15 30.23 13.25
N PRO A 37 -11.17 31.06 12.92
CA PRO A 37 -11.87 31.94 13.87
C PRO A 37 -12.71 31.22 14.95
N ASN A 38 -12.93 29.91 14.83
CA ASN A 38 -13.77 29.12 15.75
C ASN A 38 -12.95 28.27 16.75
N HIS A 39 -11.82 28.79 17.24
CA HIS A 39 -10.93 28.05 18.13
C HIS A 39 -11.58 27.58 19.44
N ASP A 40 -12.57 28.32 19.97
CA ASP A 40 -13.28 27.92 21.20
C ASP A 40 -14.22 26.73 20.97
N PHE A 41 -14.83 26.61 19.78
CA PHE A 41 -15.66 25.46 19.42
C PHE A 41 -14.86 24.15 19.37
N TYR A 42 -13.64 24.18 18.82
CA TYR A 42 -12.76 23.01 18.79
C TYR A 42 -12.35 22.57 20.20
N LYS A 43 -12.09 23.53 21.11
CA LYS A 43 -11.79 23.23 22.51
C LYS A 43 -12.96 22.57 23.23
N GLU A 44 -14.19 23.07 23.03
CA GLU A 44 -15.39 22.46 23.61
C GLU A 44 -15.61 21.04 23.10
N LEU A 45 -15.42 20.82 21.79
CA LEU A 45 -15.48 19.49 21.19
C LEU A 45 -14.43 18.55 21.79
N ASP A 46 -13.20 19.01 22.02
CA ASP A 46 -12.16 18.21 22.66
C ASP A 46 -12.54 17.78 24.09
N ILE A 47 -13.21 18.65 24.86
CA ILE A 47 -13.75 18.29 26.19
C ILE A 47 -14.79 17.17 26.03
N CYS A 48 -15.70 17.29 25.05
CA CYS A 48 -16.72 16.27 24.78
C CYS A 48 -16.09 14.92 24.39
N PHE A 49 -15.06 14.90 23.56
CA PHE A 49 -14.34 13.67 23.21
C PHE A 49 -13.62 13.06 24.41
N LEU A 50 -12.97 13.88 25.24
CA LEU A 50 -12.33 13.40 26.46
C LEU A 50 -13.36 12.79 27.42
N ALA A 51 -14.51 13.43 27.61
CA ALA A 51 -15.59 12.91 28.43
C ALA A 51 -16.10 11.55 27.92
N PHE A 52 -16.23 11.42 26.59
CA PHE A 52 -16.58 10.12 25.97
C PHE A 52 -15.50 9.06 26.22
N TYR A 53 -14.21 9.39 26.12
CA TYR A 53 -13.15 8.42 26.40
C TYR A 53 -13.09 7.99 27.87
N VAL A 54 -13.38 8.90 28.80
CA VAL A 54 -13.50 8.58 30.23
C VAL A 54 -14.68 7.63 30.45
N SER A 55 -15.83 7.89 29.82
CA SER A 55 -17.01 7.04 29.96
C SER A 55 -16.77 5.66 29.35
N GLU A 56 -16.20 5.58 28.14
CA GLU A 56 -15.79 4.33 27.49
C GLU A 56 -14.81 3.52 28.36
N LEU A 57 -13.76 4.16 28.89
CA LEU A 57 -12.80 3.50 29.78
C LEU A 57 -13.46 3.01 31.07
N SER A 58 -14.36 3.79 31.65
CA SER A 58 -15.10 3.40 32.85
C SER A 58 -16.00 2.19 32.61
N LEU A 59 -16.68 2.14 31.46
CA LEU A 59 -17.50 0.99 31.06
C LEU A 59 -16.64 -0.26 30.86
N HIS A 60 -15.47 -0.13 30.24
CA HIS A 60 -14.53 -1.24 30.08
C HIS A 60 -13.96 -1.74 31.42
N LEU A 61 -13.63 -0.83 32.35
CA LEU A 61 -13.19 -1.18 33.70
C LEU A 61 -14.29 -1.92 34.47
N LEU A 62 -15.54 -1.44 34.40
CA LEU A 62 -16.70 -2.05 35.05
C LEU A 62 -17.08 -3.40 34.44
N TYR A 63 -16.81 -3.61 33.15
CA TYR A 63 -17.06 -4.87 32.46
C TYR A 63 -15.99 -5.94 32.78
N HIS A 64 -14.70 -5.57 32.76
CA HIS A 64 -13.59 -6.51 32.96
C HIS A 64 -13.16 -6.71 34.43
N GLN A 65 -13.63 -5.83 35.34
CA GLN A 65 -13.57 -5.82 36.82
C GLN A 65 -12.22 -6.16 37.47
N SER A 66 -11.69 -7.37 37.31
CA SER A 66 -10.46 -7.86 37.96
C SER A 66 -9.38 -8.40 36.99
N SER A 67 -9.72 -8.58 35.70
CA SER A 67 -8.79 -9.09 34.67
C SER A 67 -8.23 -7.99 33.75
N PHE A 68 -8.51 -6.72 34.06
CA PHE A 68 -8.13 -5.58 33.21
C PHE A 68 -6.61 -5.31 33.21
N LEU A 69 -5.97 -5.43 34.37
CA LEU A 69 -4.54 -5.14 34.56
C LEU A 69 -3.65 -6.39 34.66
N ILE A 70 -4.26 -7.56 34.89
CA ILE A 70 -3.55 -8.82 35.12
C ILE A 70 -4.09 -9.84 34.12
N GLY A 71 -3.30 -10.13 33.08
CA GLY A 71 -3.65 -10.97 31.94
C GLY A 71 -2.49 -11.12 30.96
N PRO A 72 -2.70 -11.66 29.76
CA PRO A 72 -1.67 -11.78 28.73
C PRO A 72 -1.05 -10.41 28.42
N LEU A 73 0.28 -10.33 28.37
CA LEU A 73 1.05 -9.08 28.23
C LEU A 73 0.56 -8.18 27.08
N ALA A 74 0.16 -8.78 25.94
CA ALA A 74 -0.35 -8.05 24.80
C ALA A 74 -1.68 -7.31 25.09
N ARG A 75 -2.62 -7.94 25.81
CA ARG A 75 -3.91 -7.33 26.17
C ARG A 75 -3.72 -6.24 27.22
N VAL A 76 -2.87 -6.52 28.21
CA VAL A 76 -2.56 -5.60 29.29
C VAL A 76 -1.91 -4.33 28.74
N TRP A 77 -0.95 -4.43 27.82
CA TRP A 77 -0.31 -3.28 27.20
C TRP A 77 -1.32 -2.31 26.56
N TRP A 78 -2.28 -2.83 25.81
CA TRP A 78 -3.32 -2.03 25.18
C TRP A 78 -4.29 -1.36 26.16
N ASN A 79 -4.49 -1.95 27.34
CA ASN A 79 -5.31 -1.36 28.40
C ASN A 79 -4.55 -0.25 29.14
N TRP A 80 -3.24 -0.45 29.38
CA TRP A 80 -2.36 0.58 29.93
C TRP A 80 -2.22 1.79 29.01
N LEU A 81 -2.14 1.56 27.70
CA LEU A 81 -2.11 2.61 26.69
C LEU A 81 -3.39 3.47 26.73
N ASP A 82 -4.57 2.84 26.76
CA ASP A 82 -5.85 3.56 26.86
C ASP A 82 -5.94 4.38 28.17
N LEU A 83 -5.51 3.79 29.29
CA LEU A 83 -5.47 4.48 30.58
C LEU A 83 -4.51 5.69 30.54
N ALA A 84 -3.32 5.54 29.97
CA ALA A 84 -2.35 6.61 29.84
C ALA A 84 -2.88 7.76 28.96
N ILE A 85 -3.56 7.44 27.86
CA ILE A 85 -4.19 8.45 26.99
C ILE A 85 -5.25 9.24 27.75
N VAL A 86 -6.19 8.56 28.42
CA VAL A 86 -7.26 9.24 29.17
C VAL A 86 -6.70 10.05 30.34
N ALA A 87 -5.75 9.50 31.09
CA ALA A 87 -5.09 10.20 32.19
C ALA A 87 -4.34 11.45 31.71
N SER A 88 -3.58 11.34 30.62
CA SER A 88 -2.87 12.50 30.04
C SER A 88 -3.83 13.60 29.56
N GLY A 89 -4.98 13.24 28.97
CA GLY A 89 -6.01 14.18 28.56
C GLY A 89 -6.67 14.91 29.74
N LEU A 90 -6.97 14.18 30.82
CA LEU A 90 -7.49 14.77 32.05
C LEU A 90 -6.50 15.76 32.68
N VAL A 91 -5.21 15.39 32.70
CA VAL A 91 -4.16 16.28 33.20
C VAL A 91 -4.10 17.55 32.34
N GLU A 92 -4.08 17.41 31.02
CA GLU A 92 -3.96 18.55 30.11
C GLU A 92 -5.15 19.51 30.19
N GLN A 93 -6.37 18.97 30.27
CA GLN A 93 -7.59 19.76 30.14
C GLN A 93 -8.13 20.30 31.46
N PHE A 94 -7.89 19.61 32.57
CA PHE A 94 -8.41 20.02 33.88
C PHE A 94 -7.31 20.45 34.85
N ILE A 95 -6.19 19.71 34.91
CA ILE A 95 -5.14 19.97 35.91
C ILE A 95 -4.30 21.18 35.50
N ILE A 96 -3.88 21.31 34.22
CA ILE A 96 -3.05 22.45 33.78
C ILE A 96 -3.76 23.80 33.95
N PRO A 97 -5.03 23.99 33.51
CA PRO A 97 -5.70 25.28 33.68
C PRO A 97 -5.93 25.64 35.15
N LEU A 98 -6.23 24.64 35.99
CA LEU A 98 -6.39 24.81 37.43
C LEU A 98 -5.08 25.24 38.12
N LEU A 99 -3.96 24.63 37.71
CA LEU A 99 -2.62 24.92 38.22
C LEU A 99 -2.07 26.28 37.76
N GLY A 100 -2.45 26.73 36.55
CA GLY A 100 -2.08 28.03 35.99
C GLY A 100 -2.69 29.24 36.72
N GLY A 101 -3.65 29.01 37.61
CA GLY A 101 -4.28 30.05 38.44
C GLY A 101 -3.47 30.52 39.65
N GLY A 102 -2.32 29.91 39.98
CA GLY A 102 -1.54 30.39 41.14
C GLY A 102 -0.27 29.65 41.55
N ILE A 103 0.19 28.60 40.83
CA ILE A 103 1.36 27.81 41.26
C ILE A 103 2.53 28.03 40.29
N GLN A 104 3.65 28.56 40.81
CA GLN A 104 4.91 28.68 40.07
C GLN A 104 5.52 27.29 39.84
N PHE A 105 5.42 26.77 38.61
CA PHE A 105 6.09 25.53 38.22
C PHE A 105 7.51 25.79 37.73
N ASN A 106 8.43 24.90 38.10
CA ASN A 106 9.80 24.88 37.59
C ASN A 106 9.82 24.78 36.05
N ALA A 107 10.77 25.47 35.41
CA ALA A 107 10.93 25.49 33.95
C ALA A 107 11.15 24.09 33.32
N SER A 108 11.58 23.11 34.13
CA SER A 108 11.69 21.70 33.73
C SER A 108 10.32 21.00 33.66
N SER A 109 9.41 21.32 34.57
CA SER A 109 8.03 20.79 34.56
C SER A 109 7.26 21.35 33.37
N LEU A 110 7.43 22.64 33.05
CA LEU A 110 6.84 23.27 31.85
C LEU A 110 7.35 22.66 30.54
N ARG A 111 8.59 22.15 30.53
CA ARG A 111 9.13 21.37 29.40
C ARG A 111 8.50 19.98 29.31
N ALA A 112 8.33 19.28 30.43
CA ALA A 112 7.66 17.98 30.47
C ALA A 112 6.19 18.06 30.02
N LEU A 113 5.48 19.16 30.30
CA LEU A 113 4.12 19.39 29.80
C LEU A 113 4.02 19.40 28.27
N ARG A 114 5.10 19.73 27.56
CA ARG A 114 5.10 19.66 26.08
C ARG A 114 5.05 18.22 25.58
N LEU A 115 5.55 17.25 26.35
CA LEU A 115 5.45 15.83 26.02
C LEU A 115 4.01 15.31 26.13
N LEU A 116 3.13 15.99 26.89
CA LEU A 116 1.70 15.64 26.91
C LEU A 116 1.03 15.76 25.53
N ARG A 117 1.55 16.65 24.68
CA ARG A 117 1.07 16.78 23.29
C ARG A 117 1.33 15.53 22.46
N VAL A 118 2.36 14.74 22.78
CA VAL A 118 2.61 13.46 22.11
C VAL A 118 1.47 12.48 22.38
N PHE A 119 0.84 12.56 23.56
CA PHE A 119 -0.33 11.71 23.86
C PHE A 119 -1.58 12.10 23.06
N ARG A 120 -1.66 13.32 22.52
CA ARG A 120 -2.70 13.66 21.53
C ARG A 120 -2.54 12.79 20.28
N ILE A 121 -1.31 12.67 19.76
CA ILE A 121 -1.01 11.77 18.64
C ILE A 121 -1.23 10.30 19.05
N ALA A 122 -0.97 9.95 20.31
CA ALA A 122 -1.27 8.61 20.82
C ALA A 122 -2.77 8.25 20.76
N ARG A 123 -3.71 9.23 20.65
CA ARG A 123 -5.13 8.93 20.38
C ARG A 123 -5.32 8.23 19.02
N ALA A 124 -4.45 8.48 18.04
CA ALA A 124 -4.43 7.74 16.78
C ALA A 124 -4.09 6.25 17.00
N ALA A 125 -3.31 5.92 18.04
CA ALA A 125 -3.06 4.52 18.40
C ALA A 125 -4.33 3.82 18.90
N LYS A 126 -5.32 4.56 19.42
CA LYS A 126 -6.64 4.00 19.77
C LYS A 126 -7.45 3.66 18.52
N ALA A 127 -7.43 4.52 17.50
CA ALA A 127 -7.99 4.17 16.18
C ALA A 127 -7.32 2.92 15.61
N LEU A 128 -5.98 2.86 15.68
CA LEU A 128 -5.21 1.72 15.21
C LEU A 128 -5.53 0.44 15.98
N LYS A 129 -5.61 0.49 17.31
CA LYS A 129 -6.04 -0.63 18.16
C LYS A 129 -7.42 -1.12 17.74
N HIS A 130 -8.33 -0.18 17.50
CA HIS A 130 -9.70 -0.49 17.17
C HIS A 130 -9.80 -1.16 15.79
N THR A 131 -9.14 -0.61 14.77
CA THR A 131 -9.08 -1.21 13.44
C THR A 131 -8.36 -2.56 13.46
N TRP A 132 -7.32 -2.71 14.27
CA TRP A 132 -6.62 -3.98 14.45
C TRP A 132 -7.48 -5.08 15.09
N ASN A 133 -8.45 -4.73 15.93
CA ASN A 133 -9.34 -5.73 16.53
C ASN A 133 -10.65 -5.93 15.74
N SER A 134 -10.85 -5.15 14.67
CA SER A 134 -12.04 -5.27 13.84
C SER A 134 -11.97 -6.54 12.99
N ASN A 135 -13.10 -7.25 12.86
CA ASN A 135 -13.15 -8.45 12.03
C ASN A 135 -13.08 -8.05 10.55
N LEU A 136 -11.91 -8.24 9.92
CA LEU A 136 -11.70 -7.95 8.50
C LEU A 136 -12.19 -9.07 7.57
N SER A 137 -13.11 -9.91 8.04
CA SER A 137 -13.72 -11.00 7.27
C SER A 137 -14.49 -10.51 6.05
N TRP A 138 -14.92 -9.24 6.03
CA TRP A 138 -15.56 -8.62 4.87
C TRP A 138 -14.65 -8.62 3.62
N ALA A 139 -13.34 -8.64 3.82
CA ALA A 139 -12.36 -8.65 2.74
C ALA A 139 -12.15 -10.03 2.10
N GLU A 140 -12.65 -11.08 2.76
CA GLU A 140 -12.80 -12.42 2.16
C GLU A 140 -14.16 -12.57 1.48
N GLY A 141 -15.01 -11.55 1.53
CA GLY A 141 -16.33 -11.56 0.91
C GLY A 141 -16.28 -11.33 -0.60
N HIS A 142 -17.16 -12.03 -1.32
CA HIS A 142 -17.31 -11.92 -2.77
C HIS A 142 -17.55 -10.49 -3.28
N ALA A 143 -18.17 -9.62 -2.49
CA ALA A 143 -18.38 -8.21 -2.86
C ALA A 143 -17.06 -7.45 -3.00
N PHE A 144 -16.11 -7.69 -2.08
CA PHE A 144 -14.78 -7.09 -2.16
C PHE A 144 -13.96 -7.68 -3.29
N GLU A 145 -14.04 -9.00 -3.50
CA GLU A 145 -13.39 -9.67 -4.63
C GLU A 145 -13.90 -9.11 -5.97
N MET A 146 -15.22 -8.95 -6.13
CA MET A 146 -15.82 -8.36 -7.35
C MET A 146 -15.38 -6.91 -7.56
N PHE A 147 -15.28 -6.12 -6.48
CA PHE A 147 -14.76 -4.76 -6.56
C PHE A 147 -13.31 -4.75 -7.06
N MET A 148 -12.44 -5.59 -6.50
CA MET A 148 -11.04 -5.70 -6.92
C MET A 148 -10.92 -6.20 -8.37
N MET A 149 -11.75 -7.14 -8.80
CA MET A 149 -11.82 -7.58 -10.19
C MET A 149 -12.24 -6.45 -11.14
N GLY A 150 -13.17 -5.60 -10.71
CA GLY A 150 -13.56 -4.39 -11.45
C GLY A 150 -12.40 -3.40 -11.61
N VAL A 151 -11.64 -3.18 -10.53
CA VAL A 151 -10.42 -2.35 -10.57
C VAL A 151 -9.39 -2.94 -11.54
N ILE A 152 -9.16 -4.26 -11.50
CA ILE A 152 -8.24 -4.96 -12.42
C ILE A 152 -8.68 -4.81 -13.88
N SER A 153 -9.98 -4.98 -14.17
CA SER A 153 -10.52 -4.77 -15.51
C SER A 153 -10.29 -3.33 -16.00
N GLY A 154 -10.53 -2.35 -15.12
CA GLY A 154 -10.21 -0.95 -15.38
C GLY A 154 -8.73 -0.72 -15.67
N ILE A 155 -7.84 -1.42 -14.96
CA ILE A 155 -6.38 -1.36 -15.19
C ILE A 155 -6.03 -1.91 -16.56
N ILE A 156 -6.58 -3.05 -16.97
CA ILE A 156 -6.32 -3.65 -18.28
C ILE A 156 -6.79 -2.69 -19.39
N HIS A 157 -7.99 -2.13 -19.24
CA HIS A 157 -8.51 -1.14 -20.18
C HIS A 157 -7.64 0.13 -20.24
N CYS A 158 -7.18 0.61 -19.10
CA CYS A 158 -6.27 1.75 -19.02
C CYS A 158 -4.90 1.41 -19.65
N SER A 159 -4.37 0.21 -19.38
CA SER A 159 -3.10 -0.29 -19.94
C SER A 159 -3.14 -0.41 -21.47
N THR A 160 -4.32 -0.65 -22.06
CA THR A 160 -4.49 -0.63 -23.52
C THR A 160 -4.52 0.77 -24.13
N MET A 161 -4.70 1.83 -23.31
CA MET A 161 -4.73 3.23 -23.74
C MET A 161 -3.36 3.93 -23.60
N LEU A 162 -2.28 3.18 -23.33
CA LEU A 162 -0.95 3.70 -23.00
C LEU A 162 -0.25 4.49 -24.14
N ASP A 163 -0.88 4.58 -25.31
CA ASP A 163 -0.32 5.30 -26.46
C ASP A 163 -0.33 6.83 -26.28
N TYR A 164 -0.96 7.36 -25.24
CA TYR A 164 -1.01 8.80 -24.96
C TYR A 164 -0.32 9.18 -23.64
N PRO A 165 0.76 9.97 -23.65
CA PRO A 165 1.47 10.39 -22.45
C PRO A 165 0.68 11.51 -21.73
N VAL A 166 -0.35 11.15 -20.95
CA VAL A 166 -0.99 12.09 -20.02
C VAL A 166 -0.28 12.11 -18.67
N PRO A 167 -0.07 13.29 -18.03
CA PRO A 167 0.46 13.38 -16.66
C PRO A 167 -0.40 12.66 -15.60
N ALA A 168 -1.65 12.35 -15.93
CA ALA A 168 -2.58 11.62 -15.07
C ALA A 168 -2.15 10.16 -14.80
N TRP A 169 -1.27 9.58 -15.63
CA TRP A 169 -0.77 8.22 -15.45
C TRP A 169 -0.06 8.01 -14.10
N ALA A 170 0.75 8.98 -13.68
CA ALA A 170 1.49 8.87 -12.42
C ALA A 170 0.56 8.82 -11.19
N TRP A 171 -0.54 9.58 -11.21
CA TRP A 171 -1.53 9.58 -10.14
C TRP A 171 -2.29 8.25 -10.09
N LEU A 172 -2.66 7.74 -11.26
CA LEU A 172 -3.38 6.49 -11.41
C LEU A 172 -2.54 5.29 -10.95
N GLU A 173 -1.25 5.26 -11.26
CA GLU A 173 -0.30 4.25 -10.75
C GLU A 173 -0.21 4.25 -9.23
N ASN A 174 -0.12 5.44 -8.61
CA ASN A 174 -0.09 5.60 -7.15
C ASN A 174 -1.40 5.13 -6.49
N ILE A 175 -2.55 5.47 -7.08
CA ILE A 175 -3.86 5.03 -6.59
C ILE A 175 -3.96 3.51 -6.63
N PHE A 176 -3.48 2.88 -7.70
CA PHE A 176 -3.47 1.43 -7.77
C PHE A 176 -2.54 0.81 -6.75
N LEU A 177 -1.30 1.29 -6.63
CA LEU A 177 -0.39 0.80 -5.60
C LEU A 177 -1.01 0.90 -4.21
N ALA A 178 -1.71 2.00 -3.89
CA ALA A 178 -2.44 2.15 -2.64
C ALA A 178 -3.56 1.10 -2.48
N LEU A 179 -4.38 0.86 -3.51
CA LEU A 179 -5.47 -0.13 -3.47
C LEU A 179 -4.96 -1.55 -3.25
N TYR A 180 -3.92 -1.98 -3.97
CA TYR A 180 -3.33 -3.32 -3.78
C TYR A 180 -2.60 -3.46 -2.45
N SER A 181 -1.95 -2.38 -1.98
CA SER A 181 -1.33 -2.35 -0.65
C SER A 181 -2.37 -2.51 0.44
N PHE A 182 -3.52 -1.85 0.29
CA PHE A 182 -4.64 -1.95 1.19
C PHE A 182 -5.25 -3.36 1.19
N GLU A 183 -5.52 -3.93 0.02
CA GLU A 183 -6.00 -5.32 -0.08
C GLU A 183 -5.05 -6.31 0.60
N LEU A 184 -3.75 -6.23 0.30
CA LEU A 184 -2.74 -7.09 0.89
C LEU A 184 -2.69 -6.93 2.42
N PHE A 185 -2.69 -5.69 2.90
CA PHE A 185 -2.68 -5.41 4.33
C PHE A 185 -3.88 -6.04 5.03
N VAL A 186 -5.06 -5.89 4.45
CA VAL A 186 -6.30 -6.42 4.99
C VAL A 186 -6.29 -7.96 5.01
N ARG A 187 -5.85 -8.62 3.92
CA ARG A 187 -5.73 -10.09 3.84
C ARG A 187 -4.69 -10.64 4.79
N LEU A 188 -3.53 -9.97 4.91
CA LEU A 188 -2.47 -10.34 5.83
C LEU A 188 -2.91 -10.17 7.29
N HIS A 189 -3.69 -9.13 7.59
CA HIS A 189 -4.23 -8.93 8.92
C HIS A 189 -5.29 -9.97 9.27
N SER A 190 -6.21 -10.30 8.36
CA SER A 190 -7.25 -11.34 8.58
C SER A 190 -6.61 -12.72 8.82
N ASN A 191 -5.66 -13.11 7.97
CA ASN A 191 -5.07 -14.45 7.98
C ASN A 191 -3.82 -14.59 8.87
N GLY A 192 -3.22 -13.47 9.30
CA GLY A 192 -1.97 -13.44 10.04
C GLY A 192 -0.85 -14.20 9.33
N LEU A 193 -0.05 -14.96 10.10
CA LEU A 193 1.04 -15.78 9.57
C LEU A 193 0.55 -16.95 8.69
N ARG A 194 -0.73 -17.33 8.79
CA ARG A 194 -1.31 -18.39 7.93
C ARG A 194 -1.38 -17.96 6.47
N TYR A 195 -1.35 -16.65 6.19
CA TYR A 195 -1.27 -16.11 4.84
C TYR A 195 -0.09 -16.69 4.05
N PHE A 196 1.07 -16.85 4.70
CA PHE A 196 2.31 -17.31 4.06
C PHE A 196 2.46 -18.83 3.95
N TYR A 197 1.71 -19.61 4.74
CA TYR A 197 1.82 -21.07 4.81
C TYR A 197 0.50 -21.78 4.46
N GLY A 198 -0.46 -21.06 3.88
CA GLY A 198 -1.76 -21.59 3.49
C GLY A 198 -1.70 -22.49 2.26
N GLN A 199 -2.87 -23.00 1.86
CA GLN A 199 -3.03 -23.82 0.65
C GLN A 199 -2.56 -23.07 -0.62
N ASP A 200 -2.74 -21.74 -0.63
CA ASP A 200 -2.32 -20.84 -1.72
C ASP A 200 -1.04 -20.05 -1.38
N TRP A 201 -0.11 -20.66 -0.63
CA TRP A 201 1.11 -19.98 -0.15
C TRP A 201 1.91 -19.31 -1.28
N ALA A 202 2.05 -19.98 -2.43
CA ALA A 202 2.83 -19.46 -3.55
C ALA A 202 2.24 -18.16 -4.09
N TRP A 203 0.91 -18.11 -4.23
CA TRP A 203 0.19 -16.94 -4.74
C TRP A 203 0.21 -15.80 -3.74
N ASN A 204 -0.02 -16.08 -2.46
CA ASN A 204 0.05 -15.06 -1.40
C ASN A 204 1.44 -14.43 -1.25
N ASN A 205 2.50 -15.23 -1.38
CA ASN A 205 3.87 -14.72 -1.39
C ASN A 205 4.17 -13.90 -2.64
N LEU A 206 3.66 -14.31 -3.81
CA LEU A 206 3.79 -13.57 -5.05
C LEU A 206 3.11 -12.19 -4.93
N ASP A 207 1.90 -12.15 -4.39
CA ASP A 207 1.15 -10.91 -4.12
C ASP A 207 1.91 -9.94 -3.23
N PHE A 208 2.49 -10.47 -2.15
CA PHE A 208 3.32 -9.71 -1.23
C PHE A 208 4.54 -9.13 -1.95
N VAL A 209 5.24 -9.94 -2.76
CA VAL A 209 6.42 -9.51 -3.53
C VAL A 209 6.04 -8.43 -4.54
N ILE A 210 4.92 -8.56 -5.25
CA ILE A 210 4.46 -7.54 -6.21
C ILE A 210 4.29 -6.19 -5.52
N VAL A 211 3.55 -6.17 -4.42
CA VAL A 211 3.24 -4.93 -3.71
C VAL A 211 4.51 -4.34 -3.10
N ALA A 212 5.37 -5.17 -2.49
CA ALA A 212 6.64 -4.74 -1.93
C ALA A 212 7.57 -4.16 -2.99
N LEU A 213 7.64 -4.76 -4.19
CA LEU A 213 8.42 -4.26 -5.30
C LEU A 213 7.93 -2.89 -5.77
N GLY A 214 6.61 -2.71 -5.89
CA GLY A 214 6.01 -1.43 -6.26
C GLY A 214 6.24 -0.33 -5.22
N MET A 215 6.16 -0.66 -3.91
CA MET A 215 6.50 0.28 -2.84
C MET A 215 7.97 0.69 -2.88
N LEU A 216 8.86 -0.30 -3.05
CA LEU A 216 10.30 -0.07 -3.13
C LEU A 216 10.67 0.81 -4.32
N GLU A 217 10.03 0.61 -5.48
CA GLU A 217 10.20 1.48 -6.65
C GLU A 217 9.86 2.94 -6.32
N GLN A 218 8.69 3.19 -5.72
CA GLN A 218 8.25 4.55 -5.38
C GLN A 218 9.17 5.23 -4.34
N TRP A 219 9.69 4.46 -3.40
CA TRP A 219 10.64 4.95 -2.38
C TRP A 219 12.01 5.26 -2.98
N MET A 220 12.49 4.43 -3.91
CA MET A 220 13.75 4.68 -4.64
C MET A 220 13.68 5.97 -5.46
N VAL A 221 12.57 6.23 -6.15
CA VAL A 221 12.38 7.48 -6.91
C VAL A 221 12.42 8.71 -6.00
N THR A 222 11.76 8.64 -4.84
CA THR A 222 11.69 9.76 -3.89
C THR A 222 13.03 10.05 -3.20
N THR A 223 13.77 8.99 -2.84
CA THR A 223 15.09 9.13 -2.20
C THR A 223 16.13 9.71 -3.15
N GLN A 224 16.06 9.39 -4.46
CA GLN A 224 16.91 9.99 -5.47
C GLN A 224 16.64 11.48 -5.69
N LEU A 225 15.37 11.89 -5.78
CA LEU A 225 14.99 13.30 -5.86
C LEU A 225 15.50 14.10 -4.65
N SER A 226 15.49 13.49 -3.47
CA SER A 226 15.98 14.10 -2.23
C SER A 226 17.52 14.18 -2.15
N CYS A 227 18.23 13.19 -2.69
CA CYS A 227 19.70 13.14 -2.68
C CYS A 227 20.38 13.88 -3.85
N SER A 228 19.63 14.20 -4.91
CA SER A 228 20.12 14.95 -6.08
C SER A 228 20.60 16.36 -5.74
N GLY A 229 20.28 16.87 -4.53
CA GLY A 229 20.79 18.14 -4.01
C GLY A 229 22.25 18.12 -3.53
N SER A 230 22.94 16.97 -3.37
CA SER A 230 24.31 16.99 -2.82
C SER A 230 25.30 15.95 -3.34
N CYS A 231 24.91 14.87 -4.01
CA CYS A 231 25.87 13.89 -4.54
C CYS A 231 25.55 13.52 -5.99
N ALA A 232 26.24 14.17 -6.91
CA ALA A 232 26.29 13.78 -8.33
C ALA A 232 27.08 12.47 -8.47
N SER A 233 26.44 11.34 -8.21
CA SER A 233 26.87 10.04 -8.70
C SER A 233 25.68 9.43 -9.42
N ARG A 234 25.66 9.59 -10.74
CA ARG A 234 24.69 8.96 -11.65
C ARG A 234 24.90 7.45 -11.58
N VAL A 235 24.29 6.80 -10.59
CA VAL A 235 24.01 5.37 -10.71
C VAL A 235 22.98 5.26 -11.85
N PRO A 236 23.17 4.41 -12.87
CA PRO A 236 22.18 4.15 -13.93
C PRO A 236 21.00 3.33 -13.36
N LEU A 237 20.42 3.79 -12.26
CA LEU A 237 19.24 3.24 -11.60
C LEU A 237 17.96 3.55 -12.39
N SER A 238 17.99 4.47 -13.36
CA SER A 238 16.85 4.74 -14.25
C SER A 238 16.48 3.53 -15.10
N GLU A 239 17.47 2.74 -15.50
CA GLU A 239 17.25 1.51 -16.25
C GLU A 239 16.76 0.39 -15.33
N PHE A 240 17.35 0.24 -14.15
CA PHE A 240 16.89 -0.68 -13.11
C PHE A 240 15.45 -0.41 -12.65
N GLN A 241 15.04 0.86 -12.54
CA GLN A 241 13.67 1.27 -12.28
C GLN A 241 12.73 0.92 -13.43
N LEU A 242 13.18 1.06 -14.69
CA LEU A 242 12.41 0.60 -15.84
C LEU A 242 12.23 -0.93 -15.83
N TYR A 243 13.25 -1.68 -15.42
CA TYR A 243 13.17 -3.14 -15.26
C TYR A 243 12.27 -3.55 -14.08
N LEU A 244 12.34 -2.86 -12.94
CA LEU A 244 11.48 -3.11 -11.78
C LEU A 244 10.01 -2.78 -12.06
N SER A 245 9.77 -1.64 -12.71
CA SER A 245 8.43 -1.21 -13.12
C SER A 245 7.83 -2.17 -14.16
N ALA A 246 8.63 -2.64 -15.11
CA ALA A 246 8.22 -3.67 -16.07
C ALA A 246 7.92 -4.99 -15.35
N LEU A 247 8.78 -5.44 -14.44
CA LEU A 247 8.61 -6.69 -13.68
C LEU A 247 7.39 -6.63 -12.74
N GLY A 248 7.17 -5.50 -12.07
CA GLY A 248 6.01 -5.28 -11.19
C GLY A 248 4.69 -5.20 -11.95
N ARG A 249 4.66 -4.53 -13.11
CA ARG A 249 3.50 -4.52 -14.02
C ARG A 249 3.22 -5.93 -14.59
N LEU A 250 4.28 -6.66 -14.94
CA LEU A 250 4.21 -8.04 -15.43
C LEU A 250 3.61 -8.97 -14.40
N LEU A 251 4.11 -8.94 -13.17
CA LEU A 251 3.65 -9.83 -12.10
C LEU A 251 2.23 -9.48 -11.63
N ARG A 252 1.84 -8.20 -11.61
CA ARG A 252 0.49 -7.74 -11.22
C ARG A 252 -0.63 -8.31 -12.12
N ASN A 253 -0.33 -8.58 -13.39
CA ASN A 253 -1.31 -9.12 -14.33
C ASN A 253 -1.45 -10.65 -14.27
N ILE A 254 -0.56 -11.39 -13.59
CA ILE A 254 -0.51 -12.87 -13.58
C ILE A 254 -1.67 -13.52 -12.82
N LYS A 255 -2.36 -12.78 -11.95
CA LYS A 255 -3.29 -13.35 -10.95
C LYS A 255 -4.49 -14.15 -11.50
N PRO A 256 -5.21 -13.77 -12.58
CA PRO A 256 -6.51 -14.40 -12.78
C PRO A 256 -6.56 -15.59 -13.74
N LEU A 257 -5.53 -15.96 -14.53
CA LEU A 257 -5.77 -17.02 -15.52
C LEU A 257 -4.56 -17.87 -15.94
N HIS A 258 -4.44 -19.05 -15.31
CA HIS A 258 -3.55 -20.14 -15.77
C HIS A 258 -3.82 -20.57 -17.24
N ARG A 259 -4.99 -20.23 -17.81
CA ARG A 259 -5.33 -20.50 -19.23
C ARG A 259 -5.03 -19.35 -20.21
N LEU A 260 -4.66 -18.15 -19.74
CA LEU A 260 -4.18 -17.02 -20.57
C LEU A 260 -2.69 -16.72 -20.33
N LEU A 261 -1.99 -17.56 -19.57
CA LEU A 261 -0.57 -17.39 -19.27
C LEU A 261 0.24 -17.26 -20.57
N THR A 262 -0.09 -18.05 -21.60
CA THR A 262 0.50 -17.97 -22.96
C THR A 262 0.28 -16.62 -23.62
N PHE A 263 -0.94 -16.07 -23.59
CA PHE A 263 -1.24 -14.75 -24.14
C PHE A 263 -0.51 -13.63 -23.38
N MET A 264 -0.39 -13.74 -22.05
CA MET A 264 0.30 -12.74 -21.24
C MET A 264 1.82 -12.83 -21.35
N LEU A 265 2.41 -14.02 -21.43
CA LEU A 265 3.82 -14.20 -21.76
C LEU A 265 4.13 -13.64 -23.15
N LEU A 266 3.25 -13.88 -24.12
CA LEU A 266 3.42 -13.35 -25.47
C LEU A 266 3.40 -11.82 -25.48
N TYR A 267 2.49 -11.22 -24.71
CA TYR A 267 2.41 -9.77 -24.54
C TYR A 267 3.60 -9.20 -23.75
N ALA A 268 4.07 -9.92 -22.74
CA ALA A 268 5.27 -9.58 -21.98
C ALA A 268 6.51 -9.58 -22.87
N ALA A 269 6.73 -10.68 -23.57
CA ALA A 269 7.79 -10.83 -24.53
C ALA A 269 7.66 -9.78 -25.64
N SER A 270 6.44 -9.45 -26.08
CA SER A 270 6.28 -8.45 -27.14
C SER A 270 6.73 -7.06 -26.73
N ILE A 271 6.50 -6.66 -25.49
CA ILE A 271 7.03 -5.41 -24.95
C ILE A 271 8.56 -5.46 -24.91
N VAL A 272 9.15 -6.54 -24.37
CA VAL A 272 10.61 -6.71 -24.25
C VAL A 272 11.31 -6.71 -25.61
N PHE A 273 10.76 -7.41 -26.59
CA PHE A 273 11.28 -7.41 -27.95
C PHE A 273 11.09 -6.05 -28.64
N THR A 274 9.96 -5.36 -28.43
CA THR A 274 9.73 -4.01 -28.98
C THR A 274 10.74 -3.01 -28.41
N THR A 275 11.06 -3.11 -27.12
CA THR A 275 12.04 -2.21 -26.49
C THR A 275 13.46 -2.58 -26.89
N LEU A 276 13.86 -3.85 -26.80
CA LEU A 276 15.25 -4.24 -27.04
C LEU A 276 15.63 -4.29 -28.52
N VAL A 277 14.76 -4.84 -29.36
CA VAL A 277 14.99 -4.98 -30.80
C VAL A 277 14.43 -3.79 -31.56
N GLY A 278 13.18 -3.40 -31.30
CA GLY A 278 12.48 -2.35 -32.05
C GLY A 278 13.07 -0.96 -31.85
N LYS A 279 13.53 -0.62 -30.64
CA LYS A 279 14.18 0.66 -30.32
C LYS A 279 15.71 0.63 -30.42
N GLY A 280 16.29 -0.49 -30.86
CA GLY A 280 17.71 -0.54 -31.22
C GLY A 280 18.70 -0.82 -30.09
N PHE A 281 18.26 -1.13 -28.87
CA PHE A 281 19.16 -1.30 -27.71
C PHE A 281 20.12 -2.49 -27.81
N ILE A 282 19.84 -3.47 -28.65
CA ILE A 282 20.73 -4.62 -28.89
C ILE A 282 21.85 -4.28 -29.90
N TYR A 283 21.70 -3.17 -30.65
CA TYR A 283 22.67 -2.76 -31.66
C TYR A 283 23.60 -1.69 -31.08
N GLU A 284 24.90 -1.81 -31.33
CA GLU A 284 25.92 -0.92 -30.78
C GLU A 284 25.71 0.56 -31.18
N ASP A 285 25.05 0.81 -32.31
CA ASP A 285 24.76 2.15 -32.84
C ASP A 285 23.41 2.74 -32.38
N TYR A 286 22.67 2.06 -31.49
CA TYR A 286 21.29 2.41 -31.06
C TYR A 286 20.26 2.55 -32.19
N ASP A 287 20.64 2.23 -33.43
CA ASP A 287 19.76 2.28 -34.59
C ASP A 287 19.43 0.88 -35.08
N ALA A 288 18.17 0.47 -34.90
CA ALA A 288 17.70 -0.82 -35.37
C ALA A 288 17.63 -0.86 -36.92
N PRO A 289 18.02 -1.96 -37.56
CA PRO A 289 17.86 -2.14 -39.00
C PRO A 289 16.38 -2.05 -39.40
N GLU A 290 16.08 -1.53 -40.59
CA GLU A 290 14.70 -1.28 -41.03
C GLU A 290 13.84 -2.55 -41.02
N SER A 291 14.41 -3.71 -41.30
CA SER A 291 13.75 -5.02 -41.20
C SER A 291 13.26 -5.31 -39.78
N ALA A 292 14.08 -5.03 -38.76
CA ALA A 292 13.72 -5.17 -37.36
C ALA A 292 12.65 -4.15 -36.92
N LYS A 293 12.72 -2.90 -37.40
CA LYS A 293 11.72 -1.86 -37.10
C LYS A 293 10.33 -2.21 -37.67
N ILE A 294 10.25 -2.86 -38.82
CA ILE A 294 8.97 -3.28 -39.44
C ILE A 294 8.28 -4.40 -38.62
N LEU A 295 9.07 -5.37 -38.13
CA LEU A 295 8.59 -6.54 -37.38
C LEU A 295 8.36 -6.24 -35.89
N TYR A 296 9.21 -5.38 -35.30
CA TYR A 296 9.29 -5.13 -33.85
C TYR A 296 8.99 -3.68 -33.44
N GLY A 297 8.51 -2.84 -34.36
CA GLY A 297 8.32 -1.40 -34.12
C GLY A 297 7.13 -1.04 -33.22
N SER A 298 6.14 -1.92 -33.08
CA SER A 298 5.01 -1.71 -32.16
C SER A 298 4.69 -2.97 -31.37
N VAL A 299 4.21 -2.80 -30.14
CA VAL A 299 3.92 -3.89 -29.20
C VAL A 299 2.93 -4.90 -29.80
N PHE A 300 1.91 -4.43 -30.51
CA PHE A 300 0.93 -5.29 -31.18
C PHE A 300 1.52 -6.06 -32.37
N ARG A 301 2.39 -5.42 -33.16
CA ARG A 301 3.06 -6.10 -34.28
C ARG A 301 4.03 -7.16 -33.78
N THR A 302 4.83 -6.80 -32.77
CA THR A 302 5.73 -7.73 -32.11
C THR A 302 4.98 -8.90 -31.49
N PHE A 303 3.81 -8.65 -30.90
CA PHE A 303 2.96 -9.70 -30.36
C PHE A 303 2.56 -10.71 -31.42
N LEU A 304 2.11 -10.24 -32.60
CA LEU A 304 1.79 -11.12 -33.73
C LEU A 304 3.03 -11.83 -34.31
N SER A 305 4.18 -11.15 -34.35
CA SER A 305 5.46 -11.74 -34.79
C SER A 305 5.91 -12.87 -33.87
N LEU A 306 5.80 -12.68 -32.54
CA LEU A 306 6.09 -13.72 -31.56
C LEU A 306 5.05 -14.84 -31.56
N PHE A 307 3.79 -14.53 -31.87
CA PHE A 307 2.75 -15.56 -32.06
C PHE A 307 3.08 -16.47 -33.24
N LYS A 308 3.52 -15.89 -34.36
CA LYS A 308 3.98 -16.65 -35.53
C LYS A 308 5.22 -17.47 -35.19
N LEU A 309 6.14 -16.90 -34.42
CA LEU A 309 7.34 -17.59 -33.97
C LEU A 309 7.04 -18.83 -33.11
N MET A 310 6.01 -18.75 -32.24
CA MET A 310 5.55 -19.92 -31.48
C MET A 310 4.96 -21.03 -32.36
N ASN A 311 4.45 -20.70 -33.55
CA ASN A 311 3.98 -21.67 -34.55
C ASN A 311 5.11 -22.14 -35.49
N ASP A 312 6.37 -22.00 -35.06
CA ASP A 312 7.59 -22.43 -35.78
C ASP A 312 7.88 -21.65 -37.07
N ASP A 313 7.38 -20.42 -37.20
CA ASP A 313 7.74 -19.51 -38.30
C ASP A 313 9.05 -18.77 -37.98
N GLN A 314 10.18 -19.36 -38.37
CA GLN A 314 11.53 -18.85 -38.09
C GLN A 314 11.91 -17.58 -38.89
N SER A 315 11.11 -17.21 -39.89
CA SER A 315 11.34 -16.01 -40.72
C SER A 315 11.32 -14.71 -39.91
N MET A 316 10.70 -14.73 -38.73
CA MET A 316 10.60 -13.58 -37.83
C MET A 316 11.94 -13.28 -37.10
N VAL A 317 12.86 -14.25 -37.00
CA VAL A 317 14.09 -14.14 -36.18
C VAL A 317 15.33 -13.78 -36.99
N GLU A 318 15.27 -13.92 -38.32
CA GLU A 318 16.34 -13.55 -39.25
C GLU A 318 17.03 -12.20 -38.95
N PRO A 319 16.30 -11.10 -38.62
CA PRO A 319 16.96 -9.82 -38.33
C PRO A 319 17.70 -9.77 -36.99
N ILE A 320 17.45 -10.72 -36.07
CA ILE A 320 17.95 -10.69 -34.68
C ILE A 320 19.13 -11.66 -34.46
N ILE A 321 19.22 -12.73 -35.26
CA ILE A 321 20.22 -13.80 -35.13
C ILE A 321 21.67 -13.29 -35.26
N GLY A 322 21.89 -12.15 -35.92
CA GLY A 322 23.22 -11.57 -36.10
C GLY A 322 23.89 -11.06 -34.82
N THR A 323 23.14 -10.89 -33.72
CA THR A 323 23.65 -10.31 -32.46
C THR A 323 23.59 -11.32 -31.31
N VAL A 324 24.61 -11.32 -30.44
CA VAL A 324 24.67 -12.22 -29.27
C VAL A 324 23.49 -11.96 -28.33
N GLY A 325 23.13 -10.69 -28.11
CA GLY A 325 21.97 -10.31 -27.31
C GLY A 325 20.66 -10.82 -27.91
N GLY A 326 20.52 -10.75 -29.23
CA GLY A 326 19.37 -11.27 -29.96
C GLY A 326 19.21 -12.79 -29.86
N GLN A 327 20.31 -13.54 -29.99
CA GLN A 327 20.32 -14.99 -29.86
C GLN A 327 19.88 -15.45 -28.45
N LEU A 328 20.42 -14.83 -27.40
CA LEU A 328 20.03 -15.15 -26.01
C LEU A 328 18.55 -14.90 -25.74
N LEU A 329 18.04 -13.78 -26.26
CA LEU A 329 16.64 -13.39 -26.11
C LEU A 329 15.72 -14.40 -26.82
N PHE A 330 16.10 -14.84 -28.02
CA PHE A 330 15.40 -15.87 -28.77
C PHE A 330 15.38 -17.23 -28.04
N TYR A 331 16.54 -17.73 -27.60
CA TYR A 331 16.61 -19.00 -26.87
C TYR A 331 15.86 -18.96 -25.55
N GLY A 332 15.92 -17.83 -24.83
CA GLY A 332 15.13 -17.61 -23.61
C GLY A 332 13.63 -17.66 -23.87
N PHE A 333 13.16 -16.98 -24.93
CA PHE A 333 11.75 -17.02 -25.33
C PHE A 333 11.30 -18.43 -25.72
N MET A 334 12.09 -19.16 -26.51
CA MET A 334 11.76 -20.53 -26.93
C MET A 334 11.73 -21.52 -25.76
N CYS A 335 12.64 -21.40 -24.79
CA CYS A 335 12.61 -22.26 -23.60
C CYS A 335 11.37 -21.97 -22.75
N MET A 336 11.05 -20.69 -22.51
CA MET A 336 9.87 -20.29 -21.74
C MET A 336 8.55 -20.68 -22.42
N SER A 337 8.45 -20.49 -23.75
CA SER A 337 7.24 -20.83 -24.50
C SER A 337 6.99 -22.34 -24.53
N ASN A 338 8.04 -23.15 -24.69
CA ASN A 338 7.93 -24.60 -24.71
C ASN A 338 7.57 -25.18 -23.33
N TRP A 339 8.14 -24.63 -22.25
CA TRP A 339 7.77 -25.00 -20.88
C TRP A 339 6.32 -24.66 -20.52
N MET A 340 5.71 -23.70 -21.21
CA MET A 340 4.32 -23.31 -20.98
C MET A 340 3.31 -24.01 -21.89
N MET A 341 3.76 -24.62 -22.99
CA MET A 341 2.89 -25.43 -23.86
C MET A 341 2.78 -26.89 -23.39
N LEU A 342 3.76 -27.35 -22.59
CA LEU A 342 3.71 -28.61 -21.84
C LEU A 342 2.85 -28.47 -20.58
#